data_AF-A0A8J6YM27-F1
#
_entry.id   AF-A0A8J6YM27-F1
#
_cell.length_a   1.000
_cell.length_b   1.000
_cell.length_c   1.000
_cell.angle_alpha   90.00
_cell.angle_beta   90.00
_cell.angle_gamma   90.00
#
_symmetry.space_group_name_H-M   'P 1'
#
loop_
_entity.id
_entity.type
_entity.pdbx_description
1 polymer ?
#
loop_
_entity_poly.entity_id
_entity_poly.type
_entity_poly.pdbx_seq_one_letter_code
_entity_poly.pdbx_strand_id
1 'polypeptide(L)'
;MRQCMDSDNLHRRLRKIRGQIDAIDKMIDEDVACEAVLIQIHAAKNALHKVGQLVLEGHFNHCVRDAIRHGDADQAATDFLKTIEHFSRMS
;
A
#
# COMPACT_ATOMS: atom_id res chain seq x y z
N MET A 1 7.83 10.77 5.02
CA MET A 1 6.41 10.62 4.62
C MET A 1 5.85 11.89 4.00
N ARG A 2 5.57 12.97 4.75
CA ARG A 2 5.00 14.21 4.16
C ARG A 2 5.89 14.89 3.11
N GLN A 3 7.21 14.78 3.25
CA GLN A 3 8.17 15.25 2.24
C GLN A 3 8.31 14.28 1.05
N CYS A 4 7.89 13.02 1.21
CA CYS A 4 8.14 11.94 0.26
C CYS A 4 6.96 11.69 -0.69
N MET A 5 5.73 12.06 -0.30
CA MET A 5 4.49 11.72 -1.02
C MET A 5 3.30 12.57 -0.56
N ASP A 6 2.27 12.64 -1.41
CA ASP A 6 0.98 13.29 -1.12
C ASP A 6 0.19 12.50 -0.05
N SER A 7 0.31 12.97 1.20
CA SER A 7 -0.35 12.35 2.36
C SER A 7 -1.87 12.40 2.26
N ASP A 8 -2.44 13.46 1.67
CA ASP A 8 -3.89 13.62 1.56
C ASP A 8 -4.48 12.63 0.56
N ASN A 9 -3.77 12.36 -0.53
CA ASN A 9 -4.11 11.31 -1.48
C ASN A 9 -4.15 9.93 -0.81
N LEU A 10 -3.13 9.60 0.00
CA LEU A 10 -3.05 8.34 0.72
C LEU A 10 -4.18 8.21 1.73
N HIS A 11 -4.43 9.24 2.55
CA HIS A 11 -5.55 9.24 3.49
C HIS A 11 -6.89 9.06 2.77
N ARG A 12 -7.10 9.71 1.62
CA ARG A 12 -8.31 9.54 0.81
C ARG A 12 -8.48 8.10 0.33
N ARG A 13 -7.41 7.43 -0.10
CA ARG A 13 -7.45 6.02 -0.53
C ARG A 13 -7.72 5.08 0.66
N LEU A 14 -7.06 5.31 1.78
CA LEU A 14 -7.27 4.53 3.01
C LEU A 14 -8.70 4.67 3.55
N ARG A 15 -9.30 5.87 3.47
CA ARG A 15 -10.72 6.07 3.81
C ARG A 15 -11.66 5.24 2.92
N LYS A 16 -11.36 5.13 1.62
CA LYS A 16 -12.14 4.27 0.71
C LYS A 16 -11.99 2.79 1.07
N ILE A 17 -10.76 2.35 1.37
CA ILE A 17 -10.49 0.96 1.79
C ILE A 17 -11.23 0.64 3.08
N ARG A 18 -11.25 1.55 4.06
CA ARG A 18 -12.04 1.38 5.29
C ARG A 18 -13.50 1.12 4.98
N GLY A 19 -14.11 1.93 4.10
CA GLY A 19 -15.49 1.69 3.67
C GLY A 19 -15.70 0.35 2.95
N GLN A 20 -14.68 -0.19 2.26
CA GLN A 20 -14.75 -1.55 1.70
C GLN A 20 -14.72 -2.62 2.79
N ILE A 21 -13.88 -2.44 3.82
CA ILE A 21 -13.83 -3.36 4.96
C ILE A 21 -15.16 -3.34 5.72
N ASP A 22 -15.71 -2.16 6.01
CA ASP A 22 -17.01 -2.01 6.68
C ASP A 22 -18.14 -2.66 5.85
N ALA A 23 -18.08 -2.57 4.52
CA ALA A 23 -19.04 -3.22 3.64
C ALA A 23 -18.91 -4.75 3.66
N ILE A 24 -17.69 -5.29 3.69
CA ILE A 24 -17.45 -6.74 3.80
C ILE A 24 -18.01 -7.28 5.12
N ASP A 25 -17.76 -6.58 6.23
CA ASP A 25 -18.28 -6.93 7.56
C ASP A 25 -19.81 -7.03 7.54
N LYS A 26 -20.46 -5.99 6.99
CA LYS A 26 -21.90 -5.98 6.80
C LYS A 26 -22.41 -7.12 5.91
N MET A 27 -21.70 -7.47 4.84
CA MET A 27 -22.09 -8.60 3.98
C MET A 27 -22.09 -9.93 4.72
N ILE A 28 -21.21 -10.10 5.72
CA ILE A 28 -21.18 -11.30 6.57
C ILE A 28 -22.42 -11.33 7.47
N ASP A 29 -22.77 -10.20 8.10
CA ASP A 29 -23.97 -10.07 8.94
C ASP A 29 -25.27 -10.30 8.15
N GLU A 30 -25.29 -9.91 6.87
CA GLU A 30 -26.43 -10.05 5.96
C GLU A 30 -26.49 -11.42 5.26
N ASP A 31 -25.62 -12.37 5.62
CA ASP A 31 -25.54 -13.72 5.02
C ASP A 31 -25.41 -13.70 3.49
N VAL A 32 -24.63 -12.75 2.98
CA VAL A 32 -24.36 -12.62 1.54
C VAL A 32 -23.51 -13.79 1.06
N ALA A 33 -23.80 -14.30 -0.14
CA ALA A 33 -23.08 -15.42 -0.75
C ALA A 33 -21.55 -15.27 -0.70
N CYS A 34 -20.88 -16.36 -0.31
CA CYS A 34 -19.43 -16.42 -0.10
C CYS A 34 -18.63 -15.90 -1.30
N GLU A 35 -19.05 -16.21 -2.52
CA GLU A 35 -18.39 -15.77 -3.75
C GLU A 35 -18.37 -14.24 -3.86
N ALA A 36 -19.47 -13.57 -3.49
CA ALA A 36 -19.55 -12.12 -3.52
C ALA A 36 -18.66 -11.49 -2.44
N VAL A 37 -18.61 -12.07 -1.24
CA VAL A 37 -17.70 -11.63 -0.16
C VAL A 37 -16.24 -11.77 -0.60
N LEU A 38 -15.87 -12.89 -1.21
CA LEU A 38 -14.51 -13.11 -1.74
C LEU A 38 -14.12 -12.08 -2.81
N ILE A 39 -15.06 -11.70 -3.69
CA ILE A 39 -14.83 -10.63 -4.68
C ILE A 39 -14.54 -9.30 -3.99
N GLN A 40 -15.29 -8.94 -2.94
CA GLN A 40 -15.05 -7.68 -2.21
C GLN A 40 -13.74 -7.69 -1.43
N ILE A 41 -13.39 -8.82 -0.79
CA ILE A 41 -12.09 -8.99 -0.13
C ILE A 41 -10.96 -8.78 -1.15
N HIS A 42 -11.06 -9.38 -2.34
CA HIS A 42 -10.07 -9.20 -3.40
C HIS A 42 -9.99 -7.73 -3.87
N ALA A 43 -11.12 -7.02 -3.95
CA ALA A 43 -11.14 -5.60 -4.28
C ALA A 43 -10.44 -4.75 -3.21
N ALA A 44 -10.69 -5.01 -1.93
CA ALA A 44 -10.03 -4.33 -0.81
C ALA A 44 -8.52 -4.62 -0.76
N LYS A 45 -8.12 -5.88 -0.95
CA LYS A 45 -6.70 -6.30 -1.07
C LYS A 45 -6.00 -5.52 -2.17
N ASN A 46 -6.59 -5.47 -3.38
CA ASN A 46 -6.00 -4.76 -4.52
C ASN A 46 -5.91 -3.24 -4.28
N ALA A 47 -6.90 -2.65 -3.61
CA ALA A 47 -6.85 -1.25 -3.26
C ALA A 47 -5.72 -0.96 -2.26
N LEU A 48 -5.53 -1.83 -1.26
CA LEU A 48 -4.43 -1.71 -0.29
C LEU A 48 -3.06 -1.92 -0.95
N HIS A 49 -2.93 -2.89 -1.85
CA HIS A 49 -1.71 -3.11 -2.62
C HIS A 49 -1.32 -1.85 -3.43
N LYS A 50 -2.29 -1.19 -4.08
CA LYS A 50 -2.06 0.08 -4.80
C LYS A 50 -1.59 1.21 -3.87
N VAL A 51 -2.08 1.26 -2.62
CA VAL A 51 -1.58 2.22 -1.63
C VAL A 51 -0.12 1.93 -1.29
N GLY A 52 0.22 0.65 -1.07
CA GLY A 52 1.61 0.25 -0.83
C GLY A 52 2.56 0.60 -1.99
N GLN A 53 2.12 0.41 -3.24
CA GLN A 53 2.89 0.83 -4.42
C GLN A 53 3.20 2.33 -4.42
N LEU A 54 2.22 3.18 -4.11
CA LEU A 54 2.42 4.63 -4.03
C LEU A 54 3.41 5.02 -2.93
N VAL A 55 3.35 4.33 -1.78
CA VAL A 55 4.30 4.55 -0.68
C VAL A 55 5.71 4.15 -1.10
N LEU A 56 5.86 3.00 -1.76
CA LEU A 56 7.15 2.52 -2.26
C LEU A 56 7.75 3.47 -3.30
N GLU A 57 6.93 3.95 -4.24
CA GLU A 57 7.36 4.91 -5.27
C GLU A 57 7.82 6.23 -4.66
N GLY A 58 7.07 6.80 -3.71
CA GLY A 58 7.48 8.02 -3.03
C GLY A 58 8.73 7.84 -2.17
N HIS A 59 8.90 6.68 -1.53
CA HIS A 59 10.11 6.36 -0.80
C HIS A 59 11.34 6.30 -1.72
N PHE A 60 11.22 5.65 -2.87
CA PHE A 60 12.29 5.61 -3.87
C PHE A 60 12.64 7.00 -4.40
N ASN A 61 11.63 7.77 -4.82
CA ASN A 61 11.83 9.07 -5.46
C ASN A 61 12.43 10.14 -4.55
N HIS A 62 12.28 10.00 -3.23
CA HIS A 62 12.81 10.95 -2.26
C HIS A 62 13.97 10.34 -1.45
N CYS A 63 13.68 9.44 -0.51
CA CYS A 63 14.66 8.94 0.45
C CYS A 63 15.83 8.21 -0.21
N VAL A 64 15.54 7.29 -1.12
CA VAL A 64 16.59 6.48 -1.78
C VAL A 64 17.42 7.35 -2.72
N ARG A 65 16.78 8.18 -3.54
CA ARG A 65 17.47 9.11 -4.44
C ARG A 65 18.34 10.12 -3.70
N ASP A 66 17.86 10.66 -2.57
CA ASP A 66 18.64 11.59 -1.79
C ASP A 66 19.84 10.89 -1.12
N ALA A 67 19.68 9.69 -0.57
CA ALA A 67 20.80 8.94 -0.01
C ALA A 67 21.89 8.64 -1.06
N ILE A 68 21.50 8.28 -2.29
CA ILE A 68 22.43 8.09 -3.41
C ILE A 68 23.22 9.38 -3.71
N ARG A 69 22.58 10.55 -3.67
CA ARG A 69 23.24 11.84 -3.93
C ARG A 69 24.24 12.23 -2.85
N HIS A 70 24.07 11.76 -1.62
CA HIS A 70 24.92 12.11 -0.47
C HIS A 70 26.00 11.05 -0.19
N GLY A 71 26.14 10.02 -1.04
CA GLY A 71 27.22 9.03 -0.96
C GLY A 71 26.86 7.71 -0.28
N ASP A 72 25.61 7.53 0.15
CA ASP A 72 25.14 6.33 0.87
C ASP A 72 24.43 5.32 -0.05
N ALA A 73 24.86 5.23 -1.31
CA ALA A 73 24.14 4.51 -2.37
C ALA A 73 23.95 3.01 -2.08
N ASP A 74 24.99 2.31 -1.62
CA ASP A 74 24.95 0.86 -1.39
C ASP A 74 24.01 0.47 -0.25
N GLN A 75 24.03 1.24 0.84
CA GLN A 75 23.15 1.03 1.98
C GLN A 75 21.70 1.32 1.59
N ALA A 76 21.45 2.44 0.90
CA ALA A 76 20.12 2.81 0.44
C ALA A 76 19.52 1.77 -0.53
N ALA A 77 20.32 1.24 -1.46
CA ALA A 77 19.90 0.19 -2.37
C ALA A 77 19.57 -1.11 -1.61
N THR A 78 20.40 -1.50 -0.65
CA THR A 78 20.19 -2.70 0.17
C THR A 78 18.87 -2.63 0.95
N ASP A 79 18.60 -1.50 1.62
CA ASP A 79 17.38 -1.35 2.41
C ASP A 79 16.13 -1.24 1.55
N PHE A 80 16.24 -0.61 0.38
CA PHE A 80 15.16 -0.59 -0.60
C PHE A 80 14.82 -1.99 -1.14
N LEU A 81 15.83 -2.80 -1.45
CA LEU A 81 15.63 -4.19 -1.89
C LEU A 81 14.91 -5.04 -0.83
N LYS A 82 15.30 -4.92 0.45
CA LYS A 82 14.60 -5.59 1.56
C LYS A 82 13.13 -5.17 1.64
N THR A 83 12.86 -3.89 1.46
CA THR A 83 11.50 -3.33 1.47
C THR A 83 10.66 -3.89 0.32
N ILE A 84 11.22 -3.96 -0.90
CA ILE A 84 10.56 -4.56 -2.06
C ILE A 84 10.29 -6.05 -1.83
N GLU A 85 11.24 -6.79 -1.27
CA GLU A 85 11.07 -8.23 -1.03
C GLU A 85 9.88 -8.48 -0.09
N HIS A 86 9.75 -7.69 0.97
CA HIS A 86 8.61 -7.78 1.88
C HIS A 86 7.30 -7.41 1.17
N PHE A 87 7.30 -6.34 0.38
CA PHE A 87 6.10 -5.91 -0.35
C PHE A 87 5.66 -6.92 -1.42
N SER A 88 6.60 -7.60 -2.08
CA SER A 88 6.31 -8.59 -3.11
C SER A 88 5.62 -9.84 -2.56
N ARG A 89 5.89 -10.20 -1.30
CA ARG A 89 5.24 -11.31 -0.59
C ARG A 89 3.78 -11.02 -0.20
N MET A 90 3.34 -9.77 -0.31
CA MET A 90 1.96 -9.36 -0.03
C MET A 90 0.99 -9.63 -1.21
N SER A 91 1.51 -10.17 -2.32
CA SER A 91 0.73 -10.50 -3.52
C SER A 91 0.04 -11.86 -3.44
#